data_AF-M9WM38-F1
#
_entry.id   AF-M9WM38-F1
#
_cell.length_a   1.000
_cell.length_b   1.000
_cell.length_c   1.000
_cell.angle_alpha   90.00
_cell.angle_beta   90.00
_cell.angle_gamma   90.00
#
_symmetry.space_group_name_H-M   'P 1'
#
loop_
_entity.id
_entity.type
_entity.pdbx_description
1 polymer ?
#
loop_
_entity_poly.entity_id
_entity_poly.type
_entity_poly.pdbx_seq_one_letter_code
_entity_poly.pdbx_strand_id
1 'polypeptide(L)' 'ILTIEDGIFEVKSTAGDTHLGGEDFDSRMVNHFISEFKRKYKKDISDNKRAVRRLRTACERAKRTLSSSTQASIEIDSL' A
#
# COMPACT_ATOMS: atom_id res chain seq x y z
N ILE A 1 18.97 12.68 -14.44
CA ILE A 1 19.28 12.65 -15.88
C ILE A 1 20.39 11.61 -16.11
N LEU A 2 20.23 10.75 -17.10
CA LEU A 2 21.18 9.69 -17.46
C LEU A 2 21.59 9.86 -18.92
N THR A 3 22.87 9.68 -19.24
CA THR A 3 23.40 9.71 -20.61
C THR A 3 24.07 8.36 -20.92
N ILE A 4 23.88 7.86 -22.15
CA ILE A 4 24.43 6.59 -22.61
C ILE A 4 25.14 6.84 -23.94
N GLU A 5 26.47 6.65 -23.97
CA GLU A 5 27.30 6.75 -25.18
C GLU A 5 28.37 5.64 -25.15
N ASP A 6 28.53 4.91 -26.25
CA ASP A 6 29.53 3.83 -26.41
C ASP A 6 29.60 2.82 -25.25
N GLY A 7 28.45 2.50 -24.64
CA GLY A 7 28.36 1.57 -23.51
C GLY A 7 28.75 2.17 -22.16
N ILE A 8 29.07 3.47 -22.10
CA ILE A 8 29.30 4.22 -20.87
C ILE A 8 27.97 4.79 -20.37
N PHE A 9 27.66 4.53 -19.10
CA PHE A 9 26.48 5.06 -18.41
C PHE A 9 26.91 6.17 -17.45
N GLU A 10 26.49 7.40 -17.71
CA GLU A 10 26.80 8.54 -16.85
C GLU A 10 25.53 9.10 -16.19
N VAL A 11 25.53 9.13 -14.85
CA VAL A 11 24.44 9.73 -14.06
C VAL A 11 24.74 11.21 -13.86
N LYS A 12 24.02 12.10 -14.55
CA LYS A 12 24.19 13.56 -14.44
C LYS A 12 23.46 14.17 -13.24
N SER A 13 22.34 13.56 -12.83
CA SER A 13 21.56 14.02 -11.66
C SER A 13 20.59 12.96 -11.18
N THR A 14 20.33 12.90 -9.87
CA THR A 14 19.27 12.09 -9.28
C THR A 14 18.50 12.94 -8.27
N ALA A 15 17.20 12.70 -8.16
CA ALA A 15 16.35 13.24 -7.11
C ALA A 15 15.36 12.13 -6.75
N GLY A 16 15.02 12.03 -5.47
CA GLY A 16 14.12 11.01 -4.97
C GLY A 16 13.73 11.29 -3.53
N ASP A 17 12.61 10.69 -3.12
CA ASP A 17 12.13 10.71 -1.74
C ASP A 17 12.32 9.31 -1.15
N THR A 18 13.12 9.21 -0.08
CA THR A 18 13.39 7.94 0.60
C THR A 18 12.23 7.47 1.48
N HIS A 19 11.20 8.31 1.66
CA HIS A 19 10.02 8.04 2.48
C HIS A 19 8.75 7.89 1.65
N LEU A 20 8.86 7.81 0.31
CA LEU A 20 7.73 7.60 -0.58
C LEU A 20 7.88 6.27 -1.31
N GLY A 21 6.93 5.36 -1.08
CA GLY A 21 6.92 4.04 -1.69
C GLY A 21 5.57 3.34 -1.65
N GLY A 22 5.59 2.05 -1.97
CA GLY A 22 4.37 1.24 -2.02
C GLY A 22 3.68 1.09 -0.67
N GLU A 23 4.43 1.21 0.43
CA GLU A 23 3.91 1.07 1.80
C GLU A 23 3.05 2.26 2.23
N ASP A 24 3.24 3.44 1.65
CA ASP A 24 2.39 4.61 1.90
C ASP A 24 0.97 4.38 1.40
N PHE A 25 0.85 3.79 0.21
CA PHE A 25 -0.44 3.39 -0.36
C PHE A 25 -1.10 2.30 0.49
N ASP A 26 -0.33 1.29 0.93
CA ASP A 26 -0.86 0.24 1.81
C ASP A 26 -1.38 0.85 3.13
N SER A 27 -0.62 1.77 3.72
CA SER A 27 -0.99 2.43 4.98
C SER A 27 -2.23 3.30 4.83
N ARG A 28 -2.37 4.03 3.72
CA ARG A 28 -3.60 4.80 3.41
C ARG A 28 -4.82 3.89 3.23
N MET A 29 -4.67 2.77 2.54
CA MET A 29 -5.74 1.78 2.38
C MET A 29 -6.15 1.17 3.72
N VAL A 30 -5.19 0.77 4.56
CA VAL A 30 -5.46 0.23 5.89
C VAL A 30 -6.25 1.24 6.73
N ASN A 31 -5.83 2.50 6.78
CA ASN A 31 -6.52 3.55 7.55
C ASN A 31 -7.95 3.80 7.05
N HIS A 32 -8.15 3.77 5.73
CA HIS A 32 -9.48 3.85 5.14
C HIS A 32 -10.39 2.71 5.61
N PHE A 33 -9.92 1.46 5.54
CA PHE A 33 -10.70 0.31 5.97
C PHE A 33 -10.93 0.24 7.48
N ILE A 34 -9.97 0.67 8.31
CA ILE A 34 -10.18 0.80 9.77
C ILE A 34 -11.33 1.77 10.05
N SER A 35 -11.33 2.93 9.36
CA SER A 35 -12.37 3.95 9.50
C SER A 35 -13.75 3.44 9.04
N GLU A 36 -13.79 2.74 7.90
CA GLU A 36 -15.01 2.09 7.39
C GLU A 36 -15.52 1.00 8.35
N PHE A 37 -14.63 0.20 8.94
CA PHE A 37 -15.00 -0.84 9.90
C PHE A 37 -15.61 -0.24 11.17
N LYS A 38 -15.01 0.84 11.67
CA LYS A 38 -15.55 1.62 12.80
C LYS A 38 -16.92 2.21 12.48
N ARG A 39 -17.12 2.74 11.28
CA ARG A 39 -18.41 3.28 10.84
C ARG A 39 -19.49 2.21 10.71
N LYS A 40 -19.19 1.07 10.08
CA LYS A 40 -20.16 0.03 9.73
C LYS A 40 -20.45 -0.94 10.89
N TYR A 41 -19.44 -1.32 11.65
CA TYR A 41 -19.55 -2.34 12.70
C TYR A 41 -19.41 -1.78 14.12
N LYS A 42 -19.19 -0.46 14.27
CA LYS A 42 -18.96 0.21 15.57
C LYS A 42 -17.83 -0.42 16.39
N LYS A 43 -16.90 -1.09 15.72
CA LYS A 43 -15.73 -1.73 16.31
C LYS A 43 -14.47 -1.10 15.76
N ASP A 44 -13.56 -0.75 16.66
CA ASP A 44 -12.22 -0.30 16.30
C ASP A 44 -11.27 -1.49 16.31
N ILE A 45 -10.66 -1.78 15.17
CA ILE A 45 -9.70 -2.87 15.01
C ILE A 45 -8.25 -2.39 15.17
N SER A 46 -8.03 -1.08 15.34
CA SER A 46 -6.68 -0.50 15.45
C SER A 46 -5.90 -1.03 16.65
N ASP A 47 -6.60 -1.34 17.75
CA ASP A 47 -6.00 -1.93 18.96
C ASP A 47 -5.55 -3.39 18.74
N ASN A 48 -6.14 -4.09 17.78
CA ASN A 48 -5.79 -5.48 17.46
C ASN A 48 -4.67 -5.55 16.42
N LYS A 49 -3.42 -5.55 16.90
CA LYS A 49 -2.22 -5.65 16.04
C LYS A 49 -2.25 -6.83 15.06
N ARG A 50 -2.85 -7.97 15.46
CA ARG A 50 -2.97 -9.15 14.59
C ARG A 50 -3.95 -8.90 13.45
N ALA A 51 -5.11 -8.31 13.74
CA ALA A 51 -6.10 -7.94 12.74
C ALA A 51 -5.55 -6.89 11.76
N VAL A 52 -4.89 -5.84 12.27
CA VAL A 52 -4.26 -4.80 11.44
C VAL A 52 -3.21 -5.39 10.50
N ARG A 53 -2.39 -6.34 10.98
CA ARG A 53 -1.40 -7.02 10.13
C ARG A 53 -2.06 -7.81 9.00
N ARG A 54 -3.16 -8.53 9.28
CA ARG A 54 -3.92 -9.27 8.25
C ARG A 54 -4.55 -8.32 7.23
N LEU A 55 -5.15 -7.23 7.70
CA LEU A 55 -5.69 -6.18 6.84
C LEU A 55 -4.62 -5.56 5.94
N ARG A 56 -3.43 -5.29 6.45
CA ARG A 56 -2.30 -4.77 5.66
C ARG A 56 -1.92 -5.71 4.53
N THR A 57 -1.76 -7.01 4.80
CA THR A 57 -1.46 -8.00 3.76
C THR A 57 -2.57 -8.09 2.71
N ALA A 58 -3.84 -7.98 3.11
CA ALA A 58 -4.95 -7.97 2.18
C ALA A 58 -5.00 -6.68 1.33
N CYS A 59 -4.71 -5.51 1.94
CA CYS A 59 -4.60 -4.23 1.23
C CYS A 59 -3.47 -4.25 0.20
N GLU A 60 -2.31 -4.80 0.53
CA GLU A 60 -1.19 -4.90 -0.41
C GLU A 60 -1.57 -5.77 -1.64
N ARG A 61 -2.23 -6.90 -1.41
CA ARG A 61 -2.74 -7.76 -2.50
C ARG A 61 -3.76 -7.01 -3.36
N ALA A 62 -4.71 -6.32 -2.73
CA ALA A 62 -5.72 -5.53 -3.43
C ALA A 62 -5.07 -4.39 -4.24
N LYS A 63 -4.09 -3.68 -3.69
CA LYS A 63 -3.32 -2.64 -4.39
C LYS A 63 -2.67 -3.18 -5.66
N ARG A 64 -2.04 -4.36 -5.58
CA ARG A 64 -1.45 -5.03 -6.75
C ARG A 64 -2.51 -5.36 -7.80
N THR A 65 -3.65 -5.93 -7.39
CA THR A 65 -4.77 -6.20 -8.30
C THR A 65 -5.31 -4.92 -8.95
N LEU A 66 -5.42 -3.83 -8.18
CA LEU A 66 -5.87 -2.53 -8.67
C LEU A 66 -4.89 -1.86 -9.64
N SER A 67 -3.64 -2.32 -9.70
CA SER A 67 -2.69 -1.86 -10.72
C SER A 67 -3.02 -2.40 -12.12
N SER A 68 -3.84 -3.45 -12.21
CA SER A 68 -4.27 -4.09 -13.46
C SER A 68 -5.78 -4.20 -13.63
N SER A 69 -6.57 -3.78 -12.64
CA SER A 69 -8.03 -3.93 -12.61
C SER A 69 -8.67 -2.73 -11.90
N THR A 70 -9.91 -2.41 -12.25
CA THR A 70 -10.60 -1.24 -11.68
C THR A 70 -11.20 -1.51 -10.30
N GLN A 71 -11.31 -2.77 -9.90
CA GLN A 71 -11.94 -3.21 -8.65
C GLN A 71 -11.17 -4.39 -8.04
N ALA A 72 -11.21 -4.50 -6.71
CA ALA A 72 -10.65 -5.61 -5.96
C ALA A 72 -11.49 -5.89 -4.70
N SER A 73 -11.67 -7.16 -4.38
CA SER A 73 -12.33 -7.60 -3.15
C SER A 73 -11.30 -7.85 -2.05
N ILE A 74 -11.62 -7.43 -0.83
CA ILE A 74 -10.79 -7.67 0.36
C ILE A 74 -11.57 -8.56 1.31
N GLU A 75 -11.02 -9.74 1.57
CA GLU A 75 -11.57 -10.73 2.48
C GLU A 75 -10.55 -10.99 3.60
N ILE A 76 -11.04 -10.96 4.84
CA ILE A 76 -10.21 -11.12 6.04
C ILE A 76 -10.99 -11.99 7.03
N ASP A 77 -10.50 -13.21 7.26
CA ASP A 77 -11.09 -14.07 8.27
C ASP A 77 -10.73 -13.60 9.68
N SER A 78 -11.63 -13.79 10.64
CA SER A 78 -11.41 -13.59 12.09
C SER A 78 -10.77 -12.22 12.45
N LEU A 79 -11.57 -11.15 12.29
CA LEU A 79 -11.26 -9.76 12.69
C LEU A 79 -11.59 -9.48 14.16
#